data_AF-A0A537U8T1-F1
#
_entry.id   AF-A0A537U8T1-F1
#
_cell.length_a   1.000
_cell.length_b   1.000
_cell.length_c   1.000
_cell.angle_alpha   90.00
_cell.angle_beta   90.00
_cell.angle_gamma   90.00
#
_symmetry.space_group_name_H-M   'P 1'
#
loop_
_entity.id
_entity.type
_entity.pdbx_description
1 polymer ?
#
loop_
_entity_poly.entity_id
_entity_poly.type
_entity_poly.pdbx_seq_one_letter_code
_entity_poly.pdbx_strand_id
1 'polypeptide(L)'
;MQIFSASYIVFRKDAFAMRAQSLAATSQARLLLGPANVVRIDPTLVGPPIELDDYRRAMDELLPAVLASVAAHRDRVEEIFLKIKAERFVPVPWTE
;
A
#
# COMPACT_ATOMS: atom_id res chain seq x y z
N MET A 1 19.93 0.47 -7.29
CA MET A 1 18.85 -0.49 -7.01
C MET A 1 17.65 0.30 -6.53
N GLN A 2 16.75 0.70 -7.45
CA GLN A 2 15.54 1.45 -7.11
C GLN A 2 14.42 0.45 -6.86
N ILE A 3 14.04 0.27 -5.59
CA ILE A 3 12.87 -0.53 -5.23
C ILE A 3 11.68 0.43 -5.28
N PHE A 4 11.13 0.63 -6.47
CA PHE A 4 9.76 1.14 -6.60
C PHE A 4 8.82 -0.05 -6.40
N SER A 5 8.39 -0.27 -5.17
CA SER A 5 7.37 -1.29 -4.87
C SER A 5 6.06 -0.60 -4.59
N ALA A 6 5.26 -0.37 -5.64
CA ALA A 6 3.83 -0.17 -5.48
C ALA A 6 3.20 -1.54 -5.17
N SER A 7 3.32 -1.97 -3.91
CA SER A 7 2.71 -3.22 -3.45
C SER A 7 1.21 -2.98 -3.24
N TYR A 8 0.41 -3.36 -4.23
CA TYR A 8 -1.02 -3.57 -4.03
C TYR A 8 -1.21 -4.73 -3.06
N ILE A 9 -1.66 -4.39 -1.86
CA ILE A 9 -1.81 -5.31 -0.75
C ILE A 9 -3.32 -5.41 -0.49
N VAL A 10 -3.93 -6.52 -0.92
CA VAL A 10 -5.34 -6.86 -0.69
C VAL A 10 -5.36 -8.05 0.29
N PHE A 11 -5.92 -7.91 1.51
CA PHE A 11 -5.76 -8.95 2.55
C PHE A 11 -7.01 -9.36 3.39
N ARG A 12 -7.13 -10.70 3.49
CA ARG A 12 -7.88 -11.78 4.21
C ARG A 12 -8.63 -11.58 5.55
N LYS A 13 -9.54 -12.55 5.81
CA LYS A 13 -10.26 -13.00 7.04
C LYS A 13 -9.43 -13.47 8.27
N ASP A 14 -8.11 -13.63 8.20
CA ASP A 14 -7.23 -13.61 9.41
C ASP A 14 -7.02 -12.16 9.86
N ALA A 15 -8.14 -11.43 9.91
CA ALA A 15 -8.20 -10.01 9.63
C ALA A 15 -7.43 -9.17 10.64
N PHE A 16 -7.14 -9.70 11.83
CA PHE A 16 -6.38 -8.99 12.84
C PHE A 16 -4.87 -9.20 12.71
N ALA A 17 -4.38 -10.44 12.51
CA ALA A 17 -2.95 -10.71 12.45
C ALA A 17 -2.30 -10.10 11.20
N MET A 18 -2.93 -10.30 10.04
CA MET A 18 -2.43 -9.71 8.79
C MET A 18 -2.58 -8.19 8.77
N ARG A 19 -3.67 -7.65 9.32
CA ARG A 19 -3.83 -6.20 9.48
C ARG A 19 -2.79 -5.64 10.44
N ALA A 20 -2.52 -6.32 11.57
CA ALA A 20 -1.49 -5.91 12.51
C ALA A 20 -0.09 -5.92 11.87
N GLN A 21 0.24 -6.96 11.12
CA GLN A 21 1.49 -7.03 10.34
C GLN A 21 1.59 -5.93 9.29
N SER A 22 0.49 -5.69 8.54
CA SER A 22 0.41 -4.61 7.56
C SER A 22 0.57 -3.24 8.20
N LEU A 23 -0.03 -3.01 9.39
CA LEU A 23 0.13 -1.78 10.17
C LEU A 23 1.56 -1.63 10.70
N ALA A 24 2.17 -2.70 11.21
CA ALA A 24 3.55 -2.70 11.65
C ALA A 24 4.52 -2.38 10.51
N ALA A 25 4.32 -2.99 9.33
CA ALA A 25 5.08 -2.69 8.12
C ALA A 25 4.89 -1.22 7.68
N THR A 26 3.67 -0.69 7.79
CA THR A 26 3.40 0.74 7.51
C THR A 26 4.17 1.63 8.48
N SER A 27 4.18 1.31 9.77
CA SER A 27 4.93 2.06 10.78
C SER A 27 6.44 2.01 10.51
N GLN A 28 6.98 0.84 10.15
CA GLN A 28 8.38 0.70 9.75
C GLN A 28 8.72 1.55 8.51
N ALA A 29 7.87 1.52 7.48
CA ALA A 29 8.05 2.34 6.29
C ALA A 29 8.05 3.84 6.64
N ARG A 30 7.17 4.28 7.55
CA ARG A 30 7.11 5.68 8.02
C ARG A 30 8.35 6.11 8.79
N LEU A 31 8.97 5.21 9.56
CA LEU A 31 10.24 5.50 10.24
C LEU A 31 11.38 5.69 9.24
N LEU A 32 11.43 4.87 8.19
CA LEU A 32 12.51 4.89 7.20
C LEU A 32 12.38 6.02 6.17
N LEU A 33 11.15 6.32 5.74
CA LEU A 33 10.89 7.25 4.63
C LEU A 33 10.31 8.59 5.09
N GLY A 34 9.91 8.69 6.36
CA GLY A 34 9.14 9.80 6.90
C GLY A 34 7.63 9.64 6.61
N PRO A 35 6.76 10.10 7.53
CA PRO A 35 5.32 9.86 7.44
C PRO A 35 4.65 10.53 6.24
N ALA A 36 5.17 11.67 5.77
CA ALA A 36 4.63 12.40 4.61
C ALA A 36 4.83 11.65 3.28
N ASN A 37 5.82 10.74 3.22
CA ASN A 37 6.22 10.03 2.01
C ASN A 37 5.62 8.61 1.93
N VAL A 38 4.71 8.25 2.84
CA VAL A 38 4.05 6.95 2.88
C VAL A 38 2.55 7.13 2.77
N VAL A 39 1.97 6.60 1.68
CA VAL A 39 0.52 6.54 1.48
C VAL A 39 0.06 5.10 1.68
N ARG A 40 -0.93 4.91 2.54
CA ARG A 40 -1.63 3.64 2.72
C ARG A 40 -3.04 3.80 2.15
N ILE A 41 -3.41 2.91 1.24
CA ILE A 41 -4.73 2.88 0.62
C ILE A 41 -5.44 1.64 1.17
N ASP A 42 -6.46 1.84 1.99
CA ASP A 42 -7.33 0.77 2.48
C ASP A 42 -8.70 0.92 1.81
N PRO A 43 -9.08 0.03 0.87
CA PRO A 43 -10.41 0.05 0.30
C PRO A 43 -11.45 -0.33 1.36
N THR A 44 -12.58 0.35 1.35
CA THR A 44 -13.71 -0.03 2.19
C THR A 44 -14.47 -1.16 1.50
N LEU A 45 -14.51 -2.33 2.14
CA LEU A 45 -15.29 -3.47 1.67
C LEU A 45 -16.64 -3.48 2.39
N VAL A 46 -17.72 -3.64 1.63
CA VAL A 46 -19.09 -3.70 2.14
C VAL A 46 -19.60 -5.12 1.93
N GLY A 47 -20.11 -5.74 2.99
CA GLY A 47 -20.70 -7.08 2.93
C GLY A 47 -20.00 -8.10 3.82
N PRO A 48 -20.38 -9.38 3.69
CA PRO A 48 -19.77 -10.45 4.47
C PRO A 48 -18.30 -10.65 4.06
N PRO A 49 -17.42 -11.03 5.01
CA PRO A 49 -16.03 -11.32 4.72
C PRO A 49 -15.87 -12.26 3.52
N ILE A 50 -14.88 -11.99 2.68
CA ILE A 50 -14.47 -12.88 1.59
C ILE A 50 -13.46 -13.88 2.17
N GLU A 51 -13.73 -15.17 2.02
CA GLU A 51 -12.80 -16.23 2.42
C GLU A 51 -11.54 -16.22 1.53
N LEU A 52 -10.44 -16.84 1.99
CA LEU A 52 -9.19 -16.81 1.20
C LEU A 52 -9.27 -17.63 -0.08
N ASP A 53 -9.96 -18.76 0.00
CA ASP A 53 -10.16 -19.71 -1.09
C ASP A 53 -11.32 -19.29 -2.00
N ASP A 54 -12.10 -18.28 -1.63
CA ASP A 54 -13.16 -17.71 -2.45
C ASP A 54 -12.59 -16.75 -3.50
N TYR A 55 -11.81 -17.33 -4.41
CA TYR A 55 -11.20 -16.64 -5.54
C TYR A 55 -12.24 -15.92 -6.40
N ARG A 56 -13.45 -16.49 -6.54
CA ARG A 56 -14.50 -15.92 -7.38
C ARG A 56 -14.99 -14.60 -6.79
N ARG A 57 -15.40 -14.60 -5.52
CA ARG A 57 -15.80 -13.37 -4.84
C ARG A 57 -14.66 -12.38 -4.72
N ALA A 58 -13.42 -12.86 -4.53
CA ALA A 58 -12.26 -11.98 -4.52
C ALA A 58 -12.12 -11.20 -5.83
N MET A 59 -12.23 -11.89 -6.98
CA MET A 59 -12.16 -11.23 -8.29
C MET A 59 -13.35 -10.29 -8.53
N ASP A 60 -14.55 -10.70 -8.13
CA ASP A 60 -15.77 -9.96 -8.42
C ASP A 60 -15.97 -8.74 -7.49
N GLU A 61 -15.54 -8.81 -6.23
CA GLU A 61 -15.82 -7.78 -5.21
C GLU A 61 -14.59 -6.95 -4.84
N LEU A 62 -13.38 -7.54 -4.76
CA LEU A 62 -12.19 -6.79 -4.34
C LEU A 62 -11.69 -5.86 -5.44
N LEU A 63 -11.69 -6.31 -6.70
CA LEU A 63 -11.19 -5.49 -7.81
C LEU A 63 -12.00 -4.19 -7.95
N PRO A 64 -13.35 -4.19 -7.99
CA PRO A 64 -14.11 -2.93 -8.03
C PRO A 64 -13.86 -2.03 -6.83
N ALA A 65 -13.78 -2.60 -5.62
CA ALA A 65 -13.54 -1.83 -4.39
C ALA A 65 -12.15 -1.18 -4.38
N VAL A 66 -11.12 -1.90 -4.86
CA VAL A 66 -9.76 -1.37 -5.02
C VAL A 66 -9.72 -0.27 -6.06
N LEU A 67 -10.34 -0.46 -7.23
CA LEU A 67 -10.34 0.53 -8.31
C LEU A 67 -10.96 1.87 -7.85
N ALA A 68 -12.09 1.81 -7.13
CA ALA A 68 -12.70 3.01 -6.56
C ALA A 68 -11.77 3.71 -5.55
N SER A 69 -11.12 2.94 -4.68
CA SER A 69 -10.18 3.48 -3.69
C SER A 69 -8.94 4.11 -4.33
N VAL A 70 -8.36 3.46 -5.35
CA VAL A 70 -7.22 3.99 -6.12
C VAL A 70 -7.59 5.28 -6.83
N ALA A 71 -8.74 5.32 -7.49
CA ALA A 71 -9.23 6.52 -8.17
C ALA A 71 -9.35 7.70 -7.19
N ALA A 72 -9.86 7.48 -5.98
CA ALA A 72 -9.97 8.51 -4.95
C ALA A 72 -8.61 9.03 -4.44
N HIS A 73 -7.55 8.21 -4.50
CA HIS A 73 -6.20 8.59 -4.05
C HIS A 73 -5.27 9.02 -5.19
N ARG A 74 -5.76 9.04 -6.43
CA ARG A 74 -4.97 9.30 -7.63
C ARG A 74 -4.14 10.58 -7.52
N ASP A 75 -4.78 11.70 -7.22
CA ASP A 75 -4.12 13.01 -7.19
C ASP A 75 -3.02 13.07 -6.13
N ARG A 76 -3.25 12.42 -4.98
CA ARG A 76 -2.27 12.35 -3.89
C ARG A 76 -1.07 11.47 -4.24
N VAL A 77 -1.31 10.34 -4.88
CA VAL A 77 -0.23 9.46 -5.37
C VAL A 77 0.58 10.18 -6.45
N GLU A 78 -0.10 10.89 -7.36
CA GLU A 78 0.54 11.69 -8.39
C GLU A 78 1.42 12.79 -7.78
N GLU A 79 0.90 13.53 -6.80
CA GLU A 79 1.64 14.58 -6.10
C GLU A 79 2.91 14.05 -5.42
N ILE A 80 2.83 12.90 -4.73
CA ILE A 80 3.96 12.37 -3.96
C ILE A 80 4.99 11.68 -4.86
N PHE A 81 4.55 10.90 -5.86
CA PHE A 81 5.43 9.99 -6.59
C PHE A 81 5.70 10.39 -8.04
N LEU A 82 4.77 11.08 -8.71
CA LEU A 82 4.83 11.28 -10.16
C LEU A 82 5.13 12.73 -10.56
N LYS A 83 4.85 13.70 -9.68
CA LYS A 83 4.99 15.13 -9.96
C LYS A 83 6.43 15.60 -10.06
N ILE A 84 7.32 15.02 -9.25
CA ILE A 84 8.74 15.36 -9.21
C ILE A 84 9.54 14.10 -9.50
N LYS A 85 10.45 14.18 -10.47
CA LYS A 85 11.37 13.09 -10.76
C LYS A 85 12.25 12.84 -9.53
N ALA A 86 12.22 11.63 -9.00
CA ALA A 86 13.05 11.25 -7.87
C ALA A 86 14.53 11.52 -8.16
N GLU A 87 15.22 12.12 -7.19
CA GLU A 87 16.65 12.36 -7.28
C GLU A 87 17.42 11.04 -7.36
N ARG A 88 18.59 11.08 -8.02
CA ARG A 88 19.47 9.92 -8.06
C ARG A 88 19.99 9.68 -6.65
N PHE A 89 19.74 8.47 -6.13
CA PHE A 89 20.35 8.04 -4.87
C PHE A 89 21.89 8.13 -4.95
N VAL A 90 22.48 8.90 -4.05
CA VAL A 90 23.93 8.96 -3.84
C VAL A 90 24.21 8.27 -2.51
N PRO A 91 24.92 7.12 -2.49
CA PRO A 91 25.30 6.46 -1.24
C PRO A 91 26.21 7.40 -0.44
N VAL A 92 25.89 7.60 0.84
CA VAL A 92 26.82 8.22 1.79
C VAL A 92 27.82 7.17 2.26
N PRO A 93 29.14 7.47 2.27
CA PRO A 93 30.13 6.58 2.86
C PRO A 93 29.78 6.32 4.32
N TRP A 94 29.79 5.05 4.72
CA TRP A 94 29.66 4.70 6.12
C TRP A 94 30.98 5.04 6.82
N THR A 95 30.96 6.07 7.66
CA THR A 95 32.06 6.40 8.57
C THR A 95 31.82 5.69 9.90
N GLU A 96 32.76 4.83 10.25
CA GLU A 96 32.84 4.03 11.48
C GLU A 96 33.18 4.90 12.71
#